data_AF-A0A655ASC2-F1
#
_entry.id   AF-A0A655ASC2-F1
#
_cell.length_a   1.000
_cell.length_b   1.000
_cell.length_c   1.000
_cell.angle_alpha   90.00
_cell.angle_beta   90.00
_cell.angle_gamma   90.00
#
_symmetry.space_group_name_H-M   'P 1'
#
loop_
_entity.id
_entity.type
_entity.pdbx_description
1 polymer ?
#
loop_
_entity_poly.entity_id
_entity_poly.type
_entity_poly.pdbx_seq_one_letter_code
_entity_poly.pdbx_strand_id
1 'polypeptide(L)' 'MDWADDIDSAWLDGVTTVGVTSGASVPEVLVRGVLERLAECGYDIVQPVTTANETLVFALPRELRSPR' A
#
# COMPACT_ATOMS: atom_id res chain seq x y z
N MET A 1 -0.48 -1.54 11.51
CA MET A 1 -0.14 -2.80 10.84
C MET A 1 1.19 -2.58 10.21
N ASP A 2 2.18 -3.34 10.66
CA ASP A 2 3.51 -3.30 10.08
C ASP A 2 3.65 -4.38 8.99
N TRP A 3 2.79 -5.41 9.02
CA TRP A 3 2.75 -6.51 8.07
C TRP A 3 1.32 -6.99 7.77
N ALA A 4 1.14 -7.68 6.64
CA ALA A 4 -0.16 -8.22 6.22
C ALA A 4 -0.72 -9.27 7.21
N ASP A 5 0.15 -9.99 7.90
CA ASP A 5 -0.23 -10.99 8.91
C ASP A 5 -0.87 -10.37 10.18
N ASP A 6 -0.81 -9.04 10.36
CA ASP A 6 -1.46 -8.34 11.47
C ASP A 6 -2.99 -8.20 11.27
N ILE A 7 -3.54 -8.62 10.12
CA ILE A 7 -4.98 -8.55 9.85
C ILE A 7 -5.70 -9.64 10.65
N ASP A 8 -6.36 -9.24 11.74
CA ASP A 8 -7.26 -10.09 12.51
C ASP A 8 -8.60 -10.27 11.76
N SER A 9 -9.03 -11.52 11.59
CA SER A 9 -10.30 -11.84 10.93
C SER A 9 -11.52 -11.32 11.70
N ALA A 10 -11.42 -11.13 13.01
CA ALA A 10 -12.49 -10.55 13.82
C ALA A 10 -12.80 -9.10 13.44
N TRP A 11 -11.85 -8.36 12.85
CA TRP A 11 -12.09 -7.00 12.36
C TRP A 11 -12.93 -6.96 11.08
N LEU A 12 -13.03 -8.10 10.39
CA LEU A 12 -13.70 -8.22 9.10
C LEU A 12 -15.14 -8.76 9.24
N ASP A 13 -15.55 -9.14 10.46
CA ASP A 13 -16.91 -9.66 10.70
C ASP A 13 -17.97 -8.60 10.38
N GLY A 14 -18.91 -8.94 9.49
CA GLY A 14 -19.95 -8.03 9.02
C GLY A 14 -19.46 -6.87 8.13
N VAL A 15 -18.16 -6.78 7.82
CA VAL A 15 -17.60 -5.75 6.94
C VAL A 15 -17.80 -6.16 5.48
N THR A 16 -18.25 -5.22 4.64
CA THR A 16 -18.46 -5.47 3.20
C THR A 16 -17.39 -4.81 2.34
N THR A 17 -16.65 -3.85 2.88
CA THR A 17 -15.71 -3.04 2.12
C THR A 17 -14.57 -2.57 3.02
N VAL A 18 -13.33 -2.78 2.58
CA VAL A 18 -12.12 -2.36 3.29
C VAL A 18 -11.39 -1.31 2.46
N GLY A 19 -11.15 -0.14 3.06
CA GLY A 19 -10.28 0.88 2.48
C GLY A 19 -8.83 0.63 2.87
N VAL A 20 -7.93 0.58 1.89
CA VAL A 20 -6.49 0.39 2.10
C VAL A 20 -5.74 1.64 1.63
N THR A 21 -4.82 2.12 2.46
CA THR A 21 -3.89 3.21 2.13
C THR A 21 -2.53 2.90 2.72
N SER A 22 -1.48 3.49 2.17
CA SER A 22 -0.12 3.37 2.68
C SER A 22 0.53 4.74 2.86
N GLY A 23 1.57 4.80 3.70
CA GLY A 23 2.43 5.97 3.79
C GLY A 23 3.36 6.08 2.57
N ALA A 24 3.83 7.29 2.27
CA ALA A 24 4.69 7.56 1.11
C ALA A 24 6.03 6.79 1.11
N SER A 25 6.48 6.30 2.28
CA SER A 25 7.72 5.53 2.44
C SER A 25 7.54 4.02 2.36
N VAL A 26 6.31 3.54 2.16
CA VAL A 26 5.99 2.10 2.18
C VAL A 26 6.23 1.52 0.78
N PRO A 27 7.08 0.48 0.64
CA PRO A 27 7.28 -0.22 -0.63
C PRO A 27 5.97 -0.84 -1.15
N GLU A 28 5.78 -0.80 -2.47
CA GLU A 28 4.60 -1.37 -3.14
C GLU A 28 4.37 -2.86 -2.81
N VAL A 29 5.45 -3.62 -2.62
CA VAL A 29 5.37 -5.05 -2.27
C VAL A 29 4.63 -5.31 -0.96
N LEU A 30 4.74 -4.40 0.02
CA LEU A 30 4.03 -4.54 1.29
C LEU A 30 2.55 -4.28 1.13
N VAL A 31 2.19 -3.27 0.32
CA VAL A 31 0.78 -2.97 -0.01
C VAL A 31 0.15 -4.16 -0.73
N ARG A 32 0.87 -4.77 -1.66
CA ARG A 32 0.40 -5.98 -2.35
C ARG A 32 0.18 -7.15 -1.39
N GLY A 33 1.08 -7.38 -0.43
CA GLY A 33 0.90 -8.43 0.57
C GLY A 33 -0.38 -8.24 1.41
N VAL A 34 -0.71 -7.00 1.76
CA VAL A 34 -1.97 -6.66 2.46
C VAL A 34 -3.19 -7.00 1.59
N LEU A 35 -3.16 -6.66 0.30
CA LEU A 35 -4.24 -6.97 -0.63
C LEU A 35 -4.42 -8.48 -0.82
N GLU A 36 -3.32 -9.24 -0.92
CA GLU A 36 -3.36 -10.71 -1.03
C GLU A 36 -3.99 -11.35 0.21
N ARG A 37 -3.62 -10.89 1.41
CA ARG A 37 -4.22 -11.36 2.66
C ARG A 37 -5.71 -11.03 2.76
N LEU A 38 -6.12 -9.84 2.32
CA LEU A 38 -7.54 -9.47 2.26
C LEU A 38 -8.30 -10.33 1.25
N ALA A 39 -7.68 -10.69 0.12
CA ALA A 39 -8.28 -11.59 -0.86
C ALA A 39 -8.53 -13.00 -0.28
N GLU A 40 -7.60 -13.53 0.53
CA GLU A 40 -7.81 -14.80 1.26
C GLU A 40 -9.00 -14.73 2.24
N CYS A 41 -9.30 -13.53 2.76
CA CYS A 41 -10.44 -13.27 3.63
C CYS A 41 -11.75 -13.01 2.85
N GLY A 42 -11.76 -13.13 1.53
CA GLY A 42 -12.94 -12.93 0.67
C GLY A 42 -13.08 -11.54 0.04
N TYR A 43 -12.05 -10.69 0.14
CA TYR A 43 -12.01 -9.37 -0.51
C TYR A 43 -11.16 -9.43 -1.79
N ASP A 44 -11.61 -10.18 -2.78
CA ASP A 44 -10.89 -10.45 -4.03
C ASP A 44 -10.97 -9.31 -5.07
N ILE A 45 -11.91 -8.38 -4.88
CA ILE A 45 -12.12 -7.25 -5.79
C ILE A 45 -11.40 -6.02 -5.27
N VAL A 46 -10.35 -5.59 -5.98
CA VAL A 46 -9.60 -4.36 -5.69
C VAL A 46 -10.06 -3.24 -6.63
N GLN A 47 -10.50 -2.11 -6.05
CA GLN A 47 -10.85 -0.91 -6.79
C GLN A 47 -9.88 0.22 -6.46
N PRO A 48 -8.94 0.58 -7.37
CA PRO A 48 -8.03 1.69 -7.13
C PRO A 48 -8.79 3.01 -7.19
N VAL A 49 -8.62 3.84 -6.15
CA VAL A 49 -9.18 5.19 -6.07
C VAL A 49 -8.04 6.18 -5.96
N THR A 50 -7.91 7.06 -6.95
CA THR A 50 -6.92 8.15 -6.95
C THR A 50 -7.64 9.45 -6.64
N THR A 51 -7.38 10.03 -5.47
CA THR A 51 -8.00 11.30 -5.02
C THR A 51 -7.27 12.52 -5.55
N ALA A 52 -5.94 12.44 -5.72
CA ALA A 52 -5.10 13.50 -6.28
C ALA A 52 -3.88 12.87 -6.97
N ASN A 53 -3.37 13.53 -8.02
CA ASN A 53 -2.16 13.13 -8.73
C ASN A 53 -1.02 14.09 -8.34
N GLU A 54 0.01 13.58 -7.69
CA GLU A 54 1.16 14.36 -7.21
C GLU A 54 2.40 14.02 -8.05
N THR A 55 3.00 15.04 -8.68
CA THR A 55 4.10 14.88 -9.65
C THR A 55 5.43 15.49 -9.19
N LEU A 56 5.52 15.87 -7.91
CA LEU A 56 6.73 16.48 -7.34
C LEU A 56 7.87 15.44 -7.27
N VAL A 57 8.95 15.69 -8.00
CA VAL A 57 10.15 14.85 -7.97
C VAL A 57 11.33 15.67 -7.44
N PHE A 58 12.00 15.16 -6.40
CA PHE A 58 13.25 15.73 -5.90
C PHE A 58 14.43 15.19 -6.71
N ALA A 59 15.09 16.05 -7.47
CA ALA A 59 16.30 15.67 -8.19
C ALA A 59 17.47 15.49 -7.23
N LEU A 60 18.25 14.43 -7.43
CA LEU A 60 19.48 14.21 -6.66
C LEU A 60 20.47 15.36 -6.95
N PRO A 61 21.01 16.06 -5.93
CA PRO A 61 22.01 17.10 -6.09
C PRO A 61 23.20 16.62 -6.93
N ARG A 62 23.77 17.51 -7.75
CA ARG A 62 24.88 17.19 -8.66
C ARG A 62 26.10 16.61 -7.92
N GLU A 63 26.29 17.00 -6.66
CA GLU A 63 27.39 16.59 -5.79
C GLU A 63 27.28 15.13 -5.30
N LEU A 64 26.10 14.50 -5.39
CA LEU A 64 25.85 13.12 -4.95
C LEU A 64 25.79 12.11 -6.10
N ARG A 65 26.01 12.54 -7.35
CA ARG A 65 26.11 11.60 -8.48
C ARG A 65 27.48 10.91 -8.40
N SER A 66 27.48 9.58 -8.24
CA SER A 66 28.73 8.79 -8.25
C SER A 66 29.55 9.11 -9.51
N PRO A 67 30.85 9.42 -9.38
CA PRO A 67 31.71 9.61 -10.53
C PRO A 67 31.80 8.29 -11.30
N ARG A 68 31.61 8.38 -12.62
CA ARG A 68 31.72 7.25 -13.55
C ARG A 68 33.18 6.86 -13.75
#